data_AF-A0A1W9T2D0-F1
#
_entry.id   AF-A0A1W9T2D0-F1
#
_cell.length_a   1.000
_cell.length_b   1.000
_cell.length_c   1.000
_cell.angle_alpha   90.00
_cell.angle_beta   90.00
_cell.angle_gamma   90.00
#
_symmetry.space_group_name_H-M   'P 1'
#
loop_
_entity.id
_entity.type
_entity.pdbx_description
1 polymer ?
#
loop_
_entity_poly.entity_id
_entity_poly.type
_entity_poly.pdbx_seq_one_letter_code
_entity_poly.pdbx_strand_id
1 'polypeptide(L)'
;MKRKLALGHQEFSEVITKNCIYVDKTEIIYKLITSAEYYFLSRPRRFGKSLLANTIKEIYLGNKELFKGLWIYDKWDWEKTYPVIKISFSEMGYKKLGLEKAIDKQLDVIAKSYNLTLHETVNSLKFKELIEKLSKKAQVAIIIDEYDKPIIDYMDNIPQANENREILKSFYSILKDADKHLRFILITGVSKFSQVSIFSDLNNLVDITIDEKYSQIVGWTKDEIENSFPDYIKDVTKKYNGVFPDIMEEMEKWYDGYSWDGITRVFNPVSVMNFFDKRVFANYWFSTGTPTMLMDIIKTRKLTAFDIDNSYSSSEILDRYDFEKINFNSLLFQTGYLTIKELDITNGELVLGYPNREIAQSFSFNMLSECTIGKLDETSNLLQKIKQSFNNNNIDEFIEYLNILFENIPYLIVDKSEKYFHSLFFLVIKILGYNIEAEVLSIKNRIDAVVKSKNNIYIIEFKINQSAKKAIEQIKEKKYALKYTDDKRPITLLGINFDTEKKTIDDYLLV
;
A
#
# COMPACT_ATOMS: atom_id res chain seq x y z
N MET A 1 -28.40 -13.69 -12.79
CA MET A 1 -27.29 -14.62 -12.46
C MET A 1 -26.18 -13.78 -11.84
N LYS A 2 -25.66 -14.16 -10.66
CA LYS A 2 -24.62 -13.41 -9.95
C LYS A 2 -23.36 -13.32 -10.81
N ARG A 3 -22.86 -12.10 -11.05
CA ARG A 3 -21.61 -11.86 -11.81
C ARG A 3 -20.41 -12.40 -11.04
N LYS A 4 -19.39 -12.89 -11.75
CA LYS A 4 -18.19 -13.49 -11.14
C LYS A 4 -17.22 -12.42 -10.61
N LEU A 5 -16.37 -12.77 -9.65
CA LEU A 5 -15.25 -11.92 -9.23
C LEU A 5 -14.11 -12.02 -10.25
N ALA A 6 -13.49 -10.89 -10.60
CA ALA A 6 -12.38 -10.81 -11.55
C ALA A 6 -11.01 -11.17 -10.91
N LEU A 7 -10.95 -12.25 -10.12
CA LEU A 7 -9.73 -12.63 -9.40
C LEU A 7 -8.59 -12.98 -10.37
N GLY A 8 -7.53 -12.16 -10.38
CA GLY A 8 -6.34 -12.38 -11.20
C GLY A 8 -6.49 -11.98 -12.68
N HIS A 9 -7.65 -11.48 -13.11
CA HIS A 9 -7.85 -11.00 -14.47
C HIS A 9 -7.41 -9.53 -14.60
N GLN A 10 -6.46 -9.27 -15.51
CA GLN A 10 -5.95 -7.92 -15.79
C GLN A 10 -6.40 -7.40 -17.16
N GLU A 11 -6.82 -8.27 -18.06
CA GLU A 11 -7.32 -7.90 -19.38
C GLU A 11 -8.80 -7.48 -19.27
N PHE A 12 -9.07 -6.20 -19.56
CA PHE A 12 -10.42 -5.64 -19.49
C PHE A 12 -11.42 -6.41 -20.37
N SER A 13 -11.02 -6.77 -21.59
CA SER A 13 -11.83 -7.57 -22.51
C SER A 13 -12.22 -8.92 -21.91
N GLU A 14 -11.33 -9.59 -21.17
CA GLU A 14 -11.66 -10.84 -20.48
C GLU A 14 -12.64 -10.62 -19.32
N VAL A 15 -12.46 -9.57 -18.54
CA VAL A 15 -13.35 -9.24 -17.41
C VAL A 15 -14.79 -9.07 -17.92
N ILE A 16 -14.97 -8.33 -19.02
CA ILE A 16 -16.28 -8.09 -19.61
C ILE A 16 -16.84 -9.36 -20.27
N THR A 17 -16.07 -10.03 -21.12
CA THR A 17 -16.55 -11.23 -21.87
C THR A 17 -16.87 -12.42 -20.96
N LYS A 18 -16.15 -12.58 -19.84
CA LYS A 18 -16.43 -13.62 -18.83
C LYS A 18 -17.55 -13.25 -17.86
N ASN A 19 -18.21 -12.10 -18.06
CA ASN A 19 -19.26 -11.56 -17.20
C ASN A 19 -18.83 -11.44 -15.73
N CYS A 20 -17.59 -10.96 -15.53
CA CYS A 20 -17.07 -10.62 -14.22
C CYS A 20 -17.53 -9.21 -13.81
N ILE A 21 -17.47 -8.91 -12.51
CA ILE A 21 -17.73 -7.57 -12.00
C ILE A 21 -16.55 -6.66 -12.38
N TYR A 22 -16.87 -5.56 -13.04
CA TYR A 22 -15.97 -4.43 -13.30
C TYR A 22 -16.54 -3.21 -12.58
N VAL A 23 -15.73 -2.55 -11.75
CA VAL A 23 -16.07 -1.27 -11.12
C VAL A 23 -15.71 -0.17 -12.09
N ASP A 24 -16.70 0.61 -12.51
CA ASP A 24 -16.56 1.57 -13.60
C ASP A 24 -15.74 2.80 -13.20
N LYS A 25 -14.54 2.91 -13.77
CA LYS A 25 -13.65 4.09 -13.63
C LYS A 25 -13.61 4.96 -14.88
N THR A 26 -14.50 4.70 -15.84
CA THR A 26 -14.36 5.26 -17.19
C THR A 26 -14.63 6.77 -17.28
N GLU A 27 -15.31 7.36 -16.30
CA GLU A 27 -15.41 8.83 -16.17
C GLU A 27 -14.05 9.47 -15.86
N ILE A 28 -13.31 8.94 -14.88
CA ILE A 28 -11.98 9.43 -14.51
C ILE A 28 -11.01 9.20 -15.67
N ILE A 29 -11.10 8.03 -16.31
CA ILE A 29 -10.31 7.72 -17.51
C ILE A 29 -10.59 8.70 -18.64
N TYR A 30 -11.86 9.06 -18.88
CA TYR A 30 -12.22 10.02 -19.91
C TYR A 30 -11.57 11.38 -19.69
N LYS A 31 -11.57 11.88 -18.44
CA LYS A 31 -10.86 13.12 -18.06
C LYS A 31 -9.36 13.00 -18.35
N LEU A 32 -8.75 11.87 -18.02
CA LEU A 32 -7.31 11.60 -18.27
C LEU A 32 -6.95 11.57 -19.77
N ILE A 33 -7.75 10.91 -20.60
CA ILE A 33 -7.40 10.70 -22.03
C ILE A 33 -7.76 11.89 -22.93
N THR A 34 -8.52 12.87 -22.41
CA THR A 34 -8.97 14.05 -23.16
C THR A 34 -8.12 15.30 -22.88
N SER A 35 -7.37 15.32 -21.78
CA SER A 35 -6.51 16.45 -21.38
C SER A 35 -5.20 16.58 -22.17
N ALA A 36 -4.89 15.63 -23.07
CA ALA A 36 -3.74 15.66 -24.00
C ALA A 36 -2.36 15.86 -23.33
N GLU A 37 -2.09 15.13 -22.24
CA GLU A 37 -0.80 15.15 -21.55
C GLU A 37 -0.19 13.74 -21.45
N TYR A 38 1.09 13.68 -21.08
CA TYR A 38 1.79 12.45 -20.74
C TYR A 38 1.68 12.23 -19.25
N TYR A 39 1.25 11.05 -18.82
CA TYR A 39 0.94 10.77 -17.43
C TYR A 39 1.84 9.74 -16.81
N PHE A 40 2.18 9.99 -15.56
CA PHE A 40 2.79 9.02 -14.68
C PHE A 40 1.87 8.72 -13.49
N LEU A 41 1.69 7.43 -13.20
CA LEU A 41 0.91 6.96 -12.06
C LEU A 41 1.70 5.92 -11.26
N SER A 42 2.11 6.26 -10.04
CA SER A 42 2.60 5.30 -9.05
C SER A 42 1.46 4.90 -8.11
N ARG A 43 1.23 3.60 -7.99
CA ARG A 43 0.32 3.01 -7.00
C ARG A 43 0.91 1.70 -6.50
N PRO A 44 0.55 1.22 -5.29
CA PRO A 44 1.00 -0.06 -4.78
C PRO A 44 0.69 -1.24 -5.73
N ARG A 45 1.39 -2.36 -5.54
CA ARG A 45 1.13 -3.60 -6.31
C ARG A 45 -0.34 -4.00 -6.16
N ARG A 46 -0.89 -4.65 -7.20
CA ARG A 46 -2.24 -5.23 -7.16
C ARG A 46 -3.39 -4.25 -6.85
N PHE A 47 -3.18 -2.95 -7.04
CA PHE A 47 -4.22 -1.93 -6.85
C PHE A 47 -5.14 -1.71 -8.06
N GLY A 48 -4.89 -2.38 -9.19
CA GLY A 48 -5.71 -2.24 -10.41
C GLY A 48 -5.04 -1.47 -11.56
N LYS A 49 -3.77 -1.07 -11.43
CA LYS A 49 -3.01 -0.36 -12.49
C LYS A 49 -3.04 -1.06 -13.85
N SER A 50 -2.78 -2.37 -13.88
CA SER A 50 -2.78 -3.14 -15.14
C SER A 50 -4.16 -3.24 -15.77
N LEU A 51 -5.22 -3.31 -14.96
CA LEU A 51 -6.60 -3.28 -15.44
C LEU A 51 -6.97 -1.90 -16.00
N LEU A 52 -6.53 -0.82 -15.34
CA LEU A 52 -6.65 0.55 -15.84
C LEU A 52 -5.92 0.71 -17.20
N ALA A 53 -4.67 0.29 -17.27
CA ALA A 53 -3.85 0.30 -18.49
C ALA A 53 -4.53 -0.47 -19.63
N ASN A 54 -5.09 -1.65 -19.35
CA ASN A 54 -5.84 -2.41 -20.34
C ASN A 54 -7.17 -1.76 -20.71
N THR A 55 -7.87 -1.12 -19.77
CA THR A 55 -9.11 -0.38 -20.09
C THR A 55 -8.81 0.75 -21.08
N ILE A 56 -7.75 1.53 -20.82
CA ILE A 56 -7.30 2.61 -21.71
C ILE A 56 -6.90 2.08 -23.09
N LYS A 57 -6.15 0.97 -23.14
CA LYS A 57 -5.79 0.28 -24.39
C LYS A 57 -7.04 -0.03 -25.23
N GLU A 58 -8.08 -0.61 -24.62
CA GLU A 58 -9.30 -1.01 -25.32
C GLU A 58 -10.13 0.20 -25.79
N ILE A 59 -10.08 1.34 -25.09
CA ILE A 59 -10.69 2.61 -25.53
C ILE A 59 -10.00 3.11 -26.82
N TYR A 60 -8.67 3.21 -26.82
CA TYR A 60 -7.92 3.70 -27.99
C TYR A 60 -8.02 2.78 -29.20
N LEU A 61 -8.14 1.46 -28.99
CA LEU A 61 -8.40 0.50 -30.07
C LEU A 61 -9.82 0.60 -30.65
N GLY A 62 -10.73 1.32 -30.00
CA GLY A 62 -12.10 1.53 -30.48
C GLY A 62 -13.04 0.35 -30.23
N ASN A 63 -12.77 -0.50 -29.23
CA ASN A 63 -13.55 -1.70 -28.95
C ASN A 63 -14.86 -1.39 -28.21
N LYS A 64 -15.73 -0.59 -28.83
CA LYS A 64 -16.99 -0.01 -28.27
C LYS A 64 -17.85 -1.02 -27.51
N GLU A 65 -18.04 -2.21 -28.05
CA GLU A 65 -18.94 -3.21 -27.46
C GLU A 65 -18.49 -3.68 -26.07
N LEU A 66 -17.19 -3.61 -25.76
CA LEU A 66 -16.68 -3.93 -24.42
C LEU A 66 -17.14 -2.92 -23.35
N PHE A 67 -17.54 -1.72 -23.76
CA PHE A 67 -17.90 -0.63 -22.85
C PHE A 67 -19.41 -0.51 -22.64
N LYS A 68 -20.21 -1.42 -23.19
CA LYS A 68 -21.67 -1.36 -23.08
C LYS A 68 -22.11 -1.36 -21.60
N GLY A 69 -22.82 -0.32 -21.20
CA GLY A 69 -23.29 -0.12 -19.83
C GLY A 69 -22.28 0.56 -18.90
N LEU A 70 -21.12 0.96 -19.40
CA LEU A 70 -20.16 1.83 -18.70
C LEU A 70 -20.37 3.29 -19.11
N TRP A 71 -19.94 4.21 -18.24
CA TRP A 71 -20.12 5.65 -18.39
C TRP A 71 -19.58 6.20 -19.71
N ILE A 72 -18.43 5.69 -20.19
CA ILE A 72 -17.78 6.19 -21.41
C ILE A 72 -18.46 5.77 -22.73
N TYR A 73 -19.41 4.83 -22.69
CA TYR A 73 -19.99 4.21 -23.89
C TYR A 73 -20.56 5.22 -24.89
N ASP A 74 -21.17 6.31 -24.43
CA ASP A 74 -21.76 7.37 -25.25
C ASP A 74 -20.97 8.69 -25.21
N LYS A 75 -19.80 8.70 -24.55
CA LYS A 75 -18.95 9.90 -24.36
C LYS A 75 -17.70 9.91 -25.24
N TRP A 76 -17.31 8.76 -25.78
CA TRP A 76 -16.14 8.60 -26.64
C TRP A 76 -16.53 8.49 -28.12
N ASP A 77 -15.70 9.09 -28.98
CA ASP A 77 -15.81 8.98 -30.43
C ASP A 77 -15.20 7.65 -30.91
N TRP A 78 -16.01 6.61 -30.91
CA TRP A 78 -15.60 5.25 -31.27
C TRP A 78 -15.24 5.06 -32.74
N GLU A 79 -15.53 6.03 -33.62
CA GLU A 79 -15.09 5.99 -35.01
C GLU A 79 -13.58 6.29 -35.13
N LYS A 80 -13.02 6.98 -34.13
CA LYS A 80 -11.58 7.25 -34.05
C LYS A 80 -10.88 6.11 -33.32
N THR A 81 -10.03 5.41 -34.08
CA THR A 81 -9.13 4.38 -33.56
C THR A 81 -7.69 4.84 -33.64
N TYR A 82 -6.88 4.43 -32.67
CA TYR A 82 -5.49 4.82 -32.53
C TYR A 82 -4.61 3.58 -32.36
N PRO A 83 -3.45 3.50 -33.03
CA PRO A 83 -2.47 2.47 -32.72
C PRO A 83 -2.04 2.55 -31.26
N VAL A 84 -1.97 1.41 -30.58
CA VAL A 84 -1.54 1.31 -29.18
C VAL A 84 -0.26 0.49 -29.05
N ILE A 85 0.77 1.07 -28.46
CA ILE A 85 1.96 0.34 -28.01
C ILE A 85 1.83 0.11 -26.52
N LYS A 86 1.56 -1.14 -26.12
CA LYS A 86 1.56 -1.54 -24.71
C LYS A 86 2.81 -2.37 -24.40
N ILE A 87 3.59 -1.93 -23.43
CA ILE A 87 4.76 -2.65 -22.92
C ILE A 87 4.52 -2.95 -21.43
N SER A 88 4.63 -4.23 -21.05
CA SER A 88 4.67 -4.63 -19.65
C SER A 88 6.04 -5.24 -19.34
N PHE A 89 6.69 -4.76 -18.29
CA PHE A 89 7.95 -5.36 -17.82
C PHE A 89 7.71 -6.57 -16.90
N SER A 90 6.45 -6.92 -16.59
CA SER A 90 6.10 -8.04 -15.70
C SER A 90 6.69 -9.40 -16.11
N GLU A 91 6.68 -9.70 -17.40
CA GLU A 91 7.02 -11.03 -17.95
C GLU A 91 8.02 -10.96 -19.12
N MET A 92 8.92 -9.96 -19.12
CA MET A 92 9.82 -9.72 -20.27
C MET A 92 11.05 -10.65 -20.32
N GLY A 93 11.28 -11.46 -19.28
CA GLY A 93 12.39 -12.42 -19.24
C GLY A 93 13.79 -11.80 -19.17
N TYR A 94 13.90 -10.51 -18.83
CA TYR A 94 15.19 -9.80 -18.72
C TYR A 94 16.15 -10.44 -17.72
N LYS A 95 15.65 -11.18 -16.72
CA LYS A 95 16.49 -11.92 -15.77
C LYS A 95 17.43 -12.95 -16.41
N LYS A 96 17.04 -13.50 -17.57
CA LYS A 96 17.85 -14.46 -18.32
C LYS A 96 18.52 -13.84 -19.55
N LEU A 97 17.85 -12.90 -20.20
CA LEU A 97 18.27 -12.36 -21.50
C LEU A 97 19.13 -11.08 -21.40
N GLY A 98 19.09 -10.38 -20.27
CA GLY A 98 19.46 -8.97 -20.18
C GLY A 98 18.31 -8.06 -20.63
N LEU A 99 18.27 -6.85 -20.08
CA LEU A 99 17.15 -5.92 -20.31
C LEU A 99 17.06 -5.43 -21.76
N GLU A 100 18.18 -5.12 -22.40
CA GLU A 100 18.18 -4.62 -23.80
C GLU A 100 17.56 -5.63 -24.77
N LYS A 101 18.03 -6.89 -24.73
CA LYS A 101 17.52 -7.96 -25.60
C LYS A 101 16.06 -8.30 -25.31
N ALA A 102 15.65 -8.18 -24.05
CA ALA A 102 14.27 -8.39 -23.65
C ALA A 102 13.35 -7.32 -24.25
N ILE A 103 13.76 -6.05 -24.21
CA ILE A 103 13.05 -4.93 -24.85
C ILE A 103 13.01 -5.14 -26.37
N ASP A 104 14.13 -5.48 -27.01
CA ASP A 104 14.18 -5.72 -28.47
C ASP A 104 13.17 -6.78 -28.91
N LYS A 105 13.15 -7.92 -28.22
CA LYS A 105 12.21 -9.00 -28.51
C LYS A 105 10.76 -8.53 -28.34
N GLN A 106 10.48 -7.73 -27.31
CA GLN A 106 9.14 -7.21 -27.07
C GLN A 106 8.70 -6.25 -28.19
N LEU A 107 9.59 -5.35 -28.64
CA LEU A 107 9.32 -4.45 -29.76
C LEU A 107 9.06 -5.22 -31.05
N ASP A 108 9.85 -6.27 -31.33
CA ASP A 108 9.63 -7.13 -32.51
C ASP A 108 8.28 -7.86 -32.45
N VAL A 109 7.84 -8.30 -31.26
CA VAL A 109 6.51 -8.92 -31.06
C VAL A 109 5.40 -7.91 -31.33
N ILE A 110 5.53 -6.67 -30.84
CA ILE A 110 4.54 -5.61 -31.07
C ILE A 110 4.52 -5.21 -32.56
N ALA A 111 5.68 -5.04 -33.20
CA ALA A 111 5.73 -4.75 -34.64
C ALA A 111 5.02 -5.85 -35.46
N LYS A 112 5.25 -7.12 -35.14
CA LYS A 112 4.58 -8.25 -35.80
C LYS A 112 3.06 -8.23 -35.63
N SER A 113 2.52 -7.85 -34.46
CA SER A 113 1.07 -7.76 -34.28
C SER A 113 0.42 -6.68 -35.17
N TYR A 114 1.20 -5.68 -35.58
CA TYR A 114 0.80 -4.66 -36.55
C TYR A 114 1.19 -4.98 -38.01
N ASN A 115 1.72 -6.17 -38.28
CA ASN A 115 2.28 -6.57 -39.58
C ASN A 115 3.39 -5.63 -40.08
N LEU A 116 4.25 -5.19 -39.16
CA LEU A 116 5.41 -4.35 -39.44
C LEU A 116 6.71 -5.16 -39.25
N THR A 117 7.72 -4.79 -40.01
CA THR A 117 9.11 -5.24 -39.81
C THR A 117 9.92 -4.03 -39.35
N LEU A 118 10.74 -4.20 -38.32
CA LEU A 118 11.70 -3.19 -37.86
C LEU A 118 13.09 -3.50 -38.42
N HIS A 119 13.87 -2.46 -38.72
CA HIS A 119 15.20 -2.58 -39.31
C HIS A 119 16.31 -2.07 -38.40
N GLU A 120 15.97 -1.17 -37.48
CA GLU A 120 16.91 -0.69 -36.47
C GLU A 120 17.39 -1.84 -35.58
N THR A 121 18.60 -1.74 -35.04
CA THR A 121 19.20 -2.77 -34.19
C THR A 121 19.27 -2.36 -32.72
N VAL A 122 19.22 -1.07 -32.44
CA VAL A 122 19.25 -0.50 -31.08
C VAL A 122 17.82 -0.33 -30.58
N ASN A 123 17.52 -0.80 -29.36
CA ASN A 123 16.17 -0.78 -28.79
C ASN A 123 15.46 0.59 -28.84
N SER A 124 16.15 1.68 -28.52
CA SER A 124 15.60 3.04 -28.54
C SER A 124 15.26 3.49 -29.96
N LEU A 125 16.11 3.18 -30.94
CA LEU A 125 15.87 3.48 -32.35
C LEU A 125 14.77 2.58 -32.94
N LYS A 126 14.73 1.29 -32.58
CA LYS A 126 13.62 0.39 -32.92
C LYS A 126 12.28 0.92 -32.39
N PHE A 127 12.27 1.44 -31.17
CA PHE A 127 11.06 1.98 -30.58
C PHE A 127 10.60 3.24 -31.32
N LYS A 128 11.53 4.13 -31.67
CA LYS A 128 11.26 5.29 -32.53
C LYS A 128 10.72 4.87 -33.90
N GLU A 129 11.36 3.91 -34.57
CA GLU A 129 10.92 3.37 -35.86
C GLU A 129 9.50 2.79 -35.78
N LEU A 130 9.19 2.06 -34.71
CA LEU A 130 7.85 1.52 -34.47
C LEU A 130 6.80 2.63 -34.33
N ILE A 131 7.09 3.65 -33.52
CA ILE A 131 6.21 4.82 -33.34
C ILE A 131 5.98 5.52 -34.69
N GLU A 132 7.06 5.84 -35.42
CA GLU A 132 6.97 6.53 -36.71
C GLU A 132 6.16 5.74 -37.73
N LYS A 133 6.37 4.41 -37.83
CA LYS A 133 5.61 3.54 -38.74
C LYS A 133 4.13 3.48 -38.38
N LEU A 134 3.79 3.36 -37.11
CA LEU A 134 2.39 3.31 -36.65
C LEU A 134 1.68 4.65 -36.82
N SER A 135 2.40 5.75 -36.57
CA SER A 135 1.87 7.12 -36.62
C SER A 135 1.33 7.52 -37.99
N LYS A 136 1.73 6.82 -39.06
CA LYS A 136 1.22 7.01 -40.42
C LYS A 136 -0.29 6.77 -40.53
N LYS A 137 -0.88 5.97 -39.63
CA LYS A 137 -2.33 5.70 -39.58
C LYS A 137 -3.06 6.74 -38.72
N ALA A 138 -2.57 6.94 -37.51
CA ALA A 138 -3.02 7.95 -36.55
C ALA A 138 -1.95 8.11 -35.47
N GLN A 139 -2.01 9.19 -34.69
CA GLN A 139 -1.12 9.36 -33.53
C GLN A 139 -1.19 8.15 -32.58
N VAL A 140 -0.07 7.79 -31.96
CA VAL A 140 0.11 6.54 -31.21
C VAL A 140 -0.17 6.77 -29.73
N ALA A 141 -0.95 5.89 -29.10
CA ALA A 141 -1.07 5.82 -27.65
C ALA A 141 -0.03 4.83 -27.09
N ILE A 142 0.73 5.25 -26.08
CA ILE A 142 1.78 4.45 -25.45
C ILE A 142 1.37 4.16 -24.01
N ILE A 143 1.43 2.88 -23.61
CA ILE A 143 1.07 2.44 -22.27
C ILE A 143 2.19 1.54 -21.74
N ILE A 144 2.86 1.97 -20.68
CA ILE A 144 3.98 1.26 -20.07
C ILE A 144 3.57 0.84 -18.65
N ASP A 145 3.50 -0.46 -18.43
CA ASP A 145 3.15 -1.06 -17.13
C ASP A 145 4.37 -1.71 -16.47
N GLU A 146 4.42 -1.62 -15.15
CA GLU A 146 5.53 -2.05 -14.29
C GLU A 146 6.92 -1.52 -14.73
N TYR A 147 7.01 -0.25 -15.15
CA TYR A 147 8.23 0.36 -15.71
C TYR A 147 9.49 0.20 -14.83
N ASP A 148 9.29 0.14 -13.52
CA ASP A 148 10.29 0.11 -12.47
C ASP A 148 10.74 -1.30 -12.10
N LYS A 149 10.03 -2.33 -12.56
CA LYS A 149 10.31 -3.74 -12.23
C LYS A 149 11.73 -4.19 -12.57
N PRO A 150 12.33 -3.84 -13.72
CA PRO A 150 13.70 -4.22 -14.03
C PRO A 150 14.73 -3.64 -13.06
N ILE A 151 14.39 -2.58 -12.32
CA ILE A 151 15.28 -2.01 -11.30
C ILE A 151 14.97 -2.63 -9.93
N ILE A 152 13.68 -2.73 -9.57
CA ILE A 152 13.21 -3.34 -8.32
C ILE A 152 13.73 -4.77 -8.15
N ASP A 153 13.70 -5.56 -9.22
CA ASP A 153 14.12 -6.96 -9.18
C ASP A 153 15.61 -7.16 -8.91
N TYR A 154 16.42 -6.10 -9.00
CA TYR A 154 17.85 -6.09 -8.75
C TYR A 154 18.26 -5.12 -7.64
N MET A 155 17.35 -4.74 -6.73
CA MET A 155 17.70 -3.85 -5.62
C MET A 155 18.78 -4.42 -4.69
N ASP A 156 18.91 -5.75 -4.62
CA ASP A 156 20.00 -6.42 -3.89
C ASP A 156 21.32 -6.47 -4.68
N ASN A 157 21.33 -5.97 -5.93
CA ASN A 157 22.48 -5.88 -6.83
C ASN A 157 22.53 -4.49 -7.48
N ILE A 158 23.04 -3.51 -6.74
CA ILE A 158 23.11 -2.09 -7.13
C ILE A 158 23.77 -1.87 -8.51
N PRO A 159 24.90 -2.51 -8.86
CA PRO A 159 25.48 -2.38 -10.20
C PRO A 159 24.50 -2.73 -11.34
N GLN A 160 23.78 -3.86 -11.22
CA GLN A 160 22.80 -4.28 -12.24
C GLN A 160 21.57 -3.38 -12.26
N ALA A 161 21.10 -2.91 -11.10
CA ALA A 161 20.02 -1.94 -11.01
C ALA A 161 20.36 -0.62 -11.72
N ASN A 162 21.59 -0.13 -11.55
CA ASN A 162 22.10 1.06 -12.23
C ASN A 162 22.24 0.86 -13.73
N GLU A 163 22.76 -0.28 -14.18
CA GLU A 163 22.80 -0.62 -15.61
C GLU A 163 21.40 -0.61 -16.23
N ASN A 164 20.43 -1.26 -15.58
CA ASN A 164 19.05 -1.30 -16.04
C ASN A 164 18.41 0.10 -16.08
N ARG A 165 18.73 0.96 -15.12
CA ARG A 165 18.27 2.36 -15.09
C ARG A 165 18.79 3.15 -16.30
N GLU A 166 20.06 3.02 -16.65
CA GLU A 166 20.63 3.73 -17.82
C GLU A 166 20.05 3.21 -19.15
N ILE A 167 19.82 1.89 -19.26
CA ILE A 167 19.11 1.30 -20.40
C ILE A 167 17.71 1.90 -20.55
N LEU A 168 16.94 1.97 -19.45
CA LEU A 168 15.60 2.54 -19.45
C LEU A 168 15.61 4.03 -19.79
N LYS A 169 16.57 4.80 -19.25
CA LYS A 169 16.73 6.22 -19.58
C LYS A 169 16.93 6.43 -21.08
N SER A 170 17.87 5.69 -21.68
CA SER A 170 18.11 5.71 -23.13
C SER A 170 16.86 5.33 -23.92
N PHE A 171 16.16 4.28 -23.48
CA PHE A 171 14.94 3.78 -24.12
C PHE A 171 13.80 4.81 -24.15
N TYR A 172 13.57 5.55 -23.06
CA TYR A 172 12.50 6.54 -22.99
C TYR A 172 12.86 7.91 -23.58
N SER A 173 14.15 8.24 -23.70
CA SER A 173 14.61 9.54 -24.23
C SER A 173 14.02 9.89 -25.60
N ILE A 174 13.78 8.88 -26.45
CA ILE A 174 13.24 9.05 -27.81
C ILE A 174 11.82 9.61 -27.84
N LEU A 175 11.06 9.47 -26.75
CA LEU A 175 9.66 9.91 -26.68
C LEU A 175 9.55 11.43 -26.78
N LYS A 176 10.59 12.17 -26.36
CA LYS A 176 10.66 13.63 -26.50
C LYS A 176 10.61 14.08 -27.95
N ASP A 177 11.39 13.44 -28.82
CA ASP A 177 11.45 13.78 -30.25
C ASP A 177 10.26 13.22 -31.04
N ALA A 178 9.57 12.24 -30.46
CA ALA A 178 8.41 11.61 -31.08
C ALA A 178 7.10 12.36 -30.84
N ASP A 179 7.07 13.46 -30.08
CA ASP A 179 5.88 14.18 -29.62
C ASP A 179 4.78 14.35 -30.69
N LYS A 180 5.15 14.78 -31.90
CA LYS A 180 4.20 14.95 -33.04
C LYS A 180 3.46 13.67 -33.44
N HIS A 181 4.04 12.51 -33.15
CA HIS A 181 3.50 11.19 -33.44
C HIS A 181 2.66 10.61 -32.30
N LEU A 182 2.67 11.22 -31.12
CA LEU A 182 2.07 10.67 -29.92
C LEU A 182 0.70 11.30 -29.65
N ARG A 183 -0.24 10.46 -29.22
CA ARG A 183 -1.58 10.87 -28.78
C ARG A 183 -1.66 10.97 -27.26
N PHE A 184 -1.00 10.03 -26.59
CA PHE A 184 -1.13 9.79 -25.15
C PHE A 184 0.02 8.91 -24.68
N ILE A 185 0.49 9.14 -23.47
CA ILE A 185 1.44 8.27 -22.78
C ILE A 185 0.93 8.04 -21.36
N LEU A 186 0.84 6.78 -20.94
CA LEU A 186 0.70 6.42 -19.53
C LEU A 186 1.86 5.54 -19.12
N ILE A 187 2.61 5.97 -18.11
CA ILE A 187 3.65 5.17 -17.46
C ILE A 187 3.20 4.86 -16.04
N THR A 188 3.19 3.59 -15.68
CA THR A 188 2.72 3.17 -14.36
C THR A 188 3.62 2.12 -13.72
N GLY A 189 3.72 2.17 -12.39
CA GLY A 189 4.64 1.36 -11.60
C GLY A 189 4.28 1.37 -10.12
N VAL A 190 5.14 0.78 -9.29
CA VAL A 190 4.99 0.79 -7.83
C VAL A 190 5.64 2.04 -7.26
N SER A 191 6.85 2.32 -7.69
CA SER A 191 7.73 3.28 -7.07
C SER A 191 8.02 4.46 -7.99
N LYS A 192 8.44 5.58 -7.40
CA LYS A 192 8.83 6.81 -8.11
C LYS A 192 10.33 6.98 -8.24
N PHE A 193 11.07 5.88 -8.18
CA PHE A 193 12.53 5.76 -8.09
C PHE A 193 13.42 6.73 -8.89
N SER A 194 12.88 7.47 -9.85
CA SER A 194 13.68 8.20 -10.84
C SER A 194 12.85 8.96 -11.87
N GLN A 195 11.72 9.59 -11.54
CA GLN A 195 11.15 10.54 -12.51
C GLN A 195 12.20 11.56 -12.98
N VAL A 196 13.02 12.06 -12.04
CA VAL A 196 14.09 13.03 -12.32
C VAL A 196 15.29 12.44 -13.07
N SER A 197 15.42 11.11 -13.24
CA SER A 197 16.60 10.52 -13.89
C SER A 197 16.36 9.56 -15.03
N ILE A 198 15.24 8.82 -15.04
CA ILE A 198 14.82 8.00 -16.19
C ILE A 198 14.02 8.86 -17.17
N PHE A 199 13.17 9.74 -16.63
CA PHE A 199 12.31 10.63 -17.41
C PHE A 199 12.81 12.08 -17.41
N SER A 200 14.08 12.31 -17.06
CA SER A 200 14.70 13.65 -17.07
C SER A 200 14.55 14.37 -18.40
N ASP A 201 14.48 13.61 -19.49
CA ASP A 201 14.37 14.13 -20.84
C ASP A 201 12.90 14.34 -21.27
N LEU A 202 11.93 13.87 -20.48
CA LEU A 202 10.49 13.99 -20.70
C LEU A 202 9.89 15.12 -19.85
N ASN A 203 10.14 16.36 -20.27
CA ASN A 203 9.71 17.57 -19.55
C ASN A 203 8.18 17.76 -19.46
N ASN A 204 7.37 16.95 -20.16
CA ASN A 204 5.91 17.07 -20.23
C ASN A 204 5.17 15.95 -19.46
N LEU A 205 5.90 15.17 -18.64
CA LEU A 205 5.31 14.08 -17.87
C LEU A 205 4.65 14.63 -16.59
N VAL A 206 3.33 14.55 -16.52
CA VAL A 206 2.50 14.96 -15.38
C VAL A 206 2.35 13.80 -14.41
N ASP A 207 2.84 13.96 -13.18
CA ASP A 207 2.65 12.99 -12.10
C ASP A 207 1.26 13.16 -11.47
N ILE A 208 0.38 12.18 -11.70
CA ILE A 208 -0.99 12.16 -11.16
C ILE A 208 -1.09 11.32 -9.87
N THR A 209 0.03 10.93 -9.27
CA THR A 209 0.04 10.03 -8.11
C THR A 209 -0.69 10.63 -6.92
N ILE A 210 -0.43 11.88 -6.57
CA ILE A 210 -1.08 12.57 -5.43
C ILE A 210 -2.10 13.63 -5.87
N ASP A 211 -2.43 13.67 -7.17
CA ASP A 211 -3.44 14.59 -7.70
C ASP A 211 -4.83 14.13 -7.24
N GLU A 212 -5.55 15.03 -6.56
CA GLU A 212 -6.90 14.81 -6.04
C GLU A 212 -7.88 14.35 -7.14
N LYS A 213 -7.72 14.81 -8.39
CA LYS A 213 -8.60 14.46 -9.52
C LYS A 213 -8.53 12.98 -9.87
N TYR A 214 -7.43 12.33 -9.52
CA TYR A 214 -7.13 10.94 -9.85
C TYR A 214 -6.93 10.08 -8.59
N SER A 215 -7.31 10.57 -7.41
CA SER A 215 -7.17 9.83 -6.14
C SER A 215 -7.89 8.48 -6.17
N GLN A 216 -9.04 8.42 -6.86
CA GLN A 216 -9.87 7.22 -7.02
C GLN A 216 -9.69 6.50 -8.37
N ILE A 217 -8.69 6.86 -9.20
CA ILE A 217 -8.50 6.24 -10.53
C ILE A 217 -8.28 4.72 -10.45
N VAL A 218 -7.77 4.25 -9.31
CA VAL A 218 -7.67 2.85 -8.92
C VAL A 218 -8.08 2.70 -7.45
N GLY A 219 -8.31 1.47 -6.99
CA GLY A 219 -9.02 1.26 -5.72
C GLY A 219 -10.51 1.51 -5.85
N TRP A 220 -11.29 1.12 -4.84
CA TRP A 220 -12.75 1.26 -4.86
C TRP A 220 -13.24 2.06 -3.67
N THR A 221 -14.16 2.99 -3.89
CA THR A 221 -14.85 3.67 -2.78
C THR A 221 -15.88 2.73 -2.15
N LYS A 222 -16.38 3.12 -0.96
CA LYS A 222 -17.52 2.42 -0.32
C LYS A 222 -18.71 2.31 -1.27
N ASP A 223 -19.13 3.43 -1.85
CA ASP A 223 -20.29 3.50 -2.76
C ASP A 223 -20.09 2.60 -3.98
N GLU A 224 -18.89 2.55 -4.54
CA GLU A 224 -18.57 1.66 -5.66
C GLU A 224 -18.69 0.17 -5.28
N ILE A 225 -18.28 -0.19 -4.06
CA ILE A 225 -18.41 -1.55 -3.55
C ILE A 225 -19.88 -1.91 -3.35
N GLU A 226 -20.65 -1.03 -2.70
CA GLU A 226 -22.08 -1.23 -2.42
C GLU A 226 -22.88 -1.41 -3.72
N ASN A 227 -22.58 -0.61 -4.74
CA ASN A 227 -23.23 -0.68 -6.04
C ASN A 227 -22.78 -1.88 -6.90
N SER A 228 -21.50 -2.25 -6.84
CA SER A 228 -20.94 -3.27 -7.74
C SER A 228 -21.06 -4.70 -7.19
N PHE A 229 -21.11 -4.87 -5.87
CA PHE A 229 -21.06 -6.17 -5.19
C PHE A 229 -22.28 -6.49 -4.28
N PRO A 230 -23.53 -6.08 -4.59
CA PRO A 230 -24.66 -6.23 -3.66
C PRO A 230 -24.94 -7.69 -3.27
N ASP A 231 -24.83 -8.62 -4.23
CA ASP A 231 -25.00 -10.06 -3.98
C ASP A 231 -23.90 -10.65 -3.08
N TYR A 232 -22.69 -10.09 -3.12
CA TYR A 232 -21.59 -10.56 -2.27
C TYR A 232 -21.69 -9.99 -0.87
N ILE A 233 -22.04 -8.71 -0.73
CA ILE A 233 -22.34 -8.06 0.55
C ILE A 233 -23.45 -8.82 1.27
N LYS A 234 -24.53 -9.18 0.58
CA LYS A 234 -25.62 -9.99 1.15
C LYS A 234 -25.14 -11.35 1.67
N ASP A 235 -24.28 -12.04 0.91
CA ASP A 235 -23.74 -13.35 1.30
C ASP A 235 -22.87 -13.27 2.56
N VAL A 236 -21.99 -12.26 2.66
CA VAL A 236 -21.14 -12.09 3.84
C VAL A 236 -21.93 -11.56 5.04
N THR A 237 -22.92 -10.69 4.83
CA THR A 237 -23.85 -10.23 5.87
C THR A 237 -24.56 -11.43 6.51
N LYS A 238 -25.06 -12.37 5.69
CA LYS A 238 -25.69 -13.59 6.20
C LYS A 238 -24.71 -14.45 6.99
N LYS A 239 -23.46 -14.60 6.54
CA LYS A 239 -22.42 -15.40 7.22
C LYS A 239 -22.07 -14.82 8.60
N TYR A 240 -22.00 -13.50 8.70
CA TYR A 240 -21.57 -12.78 9.90
C TYR A 240 -22.72 -12.22 10.73
N ASN A 241 -23.96 -12.65 10.46
CA ASN A 241 -25.12 -12.24 11.22
C ASN A 241 -24.95 -12.61 12.71
N GLY A 242 -25.16 -11.65 13.61
CA GLY A 242 -24.93 -11.81 15.05
C GLY A 242 -23.46 -11.74 15.49
N VAL A 243 -22.50 -11.66 14.56
CA VAL A 243 -21.08 -11.46 14.87
C VAL A 243 -20.70 -9.98 14.74
N PHE A 244 -21.12 -9.34 13.64
CA PHE A 244 -20.92 -7.92 13.40
C PHE A 244 -22.28 -7.23 13.22
N PRO A 245 -22.51 -6.05 13.84
CA PRO A 245 -23.71 -5.25 13.61
C PRO A 245 -23.82 -4.78 12.16
N ASP A 246 -22.69 -4.36 11.58
CA ASP A 246 -22.55 -3.94 10.19
C ASP A 246 -21.28 -4.56 9.61
N ILE A 247 -21.44 -5.32 8.52
CA ILE A 247 -20.31 -5.94 7.83
C ILE A 247 -19.46 -4.91 7.07
N MET A 248 -20.07 -3.83 6.60
CA MET A 248 -19.39 -2.81 5.82
C MET A 248 -18.44 -1.99 6.69
N GLU A 249 -18.85 -1.65 7.91
CA GLU A 249 -17.97 -1.01 8.91
C GLU A 249 -16.76 -1.90 9.26
N GLU A 250 -16.94 -3.22 9.36
CA GLU A 250 -15.81 -4.13 9.58
C GLU A 250 -14.92 -4.24 8.34
N MET A 251 -15.50 -4.26 7.12
CA MET A 251 -14.73 -4.20 5.89
C MET A 251 -13.89 -2.93 5.77
N GLU A 252 -14.41 -1.77 6.16
CA GLU A 252 -13.67 -0.51 6.19
C GLU A 252 -12.42 -0.62 7.08
N LYS A 253 -12.58 -1.15 8.30
CA LYS A 253 -11.46 -1.37 9.23
C LYS A 253 -10.38 -2.30 8.67
N TRP A 254 -10.77 -3.29 7.87
CA TRP A 254 -9.85 -4.30 7.34
C TRP A 254 -9.18 -3.91 6.04
N TYR A 255 -9.91 -3.29 5.10
CA TYR A 255 -9.50 -3.22 3.70
C TYR A 255 -9.57 -1.81 3.08
N ASP A 256 -10.20 -0.84 3.75
CA ASP A 256 -10.24 0.56 3.32
C ASP A 256 -9.03 1.37 3.83
N GLY A 257 -9.03 2.68 3.66
CA GLY A 257 -8.13 3.57 4.37
C GLY A 257 -6.96 4.09 3.52
N TYR A 258 -6.77 3.56 2.31
CA TYR A 258 -5.78 4.09 1.37
C TYR A 258 -6.24 5.43 0.80
N SER A 259 -5.35 6.41 0.80
CA SER A 259 -5.54 7.75 0.26
C SER A 259 -4.23 8.29 -0.31
N TRP A 260 -4.37 9.11 -1.35
CA TRP A 260 -3.29 9.85 -2.00
C TRP A 260 -3.45 11.37 -1.86
N ASP A 261 -4.61 11.82 -1.36
CA ASP A 261 -5.00 13.22 -1.19
C ASP A 261 -5.40 13.52 0.27
N GLY A 262 -5.18 12.60 1.22
CA GLY A 262 -5.57 12.72 2.63
C GLY A 262 -7.08 12.72 2.91
N ILE A 263 -7.91 12.98 1.91
CA ILE A 263 -9.36 13.18 2.03
C ILE A 263 -10.10 11.92 1.58
N THR A 264 -9.79 11.47 0.37
CA THR A 264 -10.48 10.39 -0.28
C THR A 264 -9.89 9.04 0.12
N ARG A 265 -10.76 8.12 0.53
CA ARG A 265 -10.38 6.76 0.95
C ARG A 265 -10.89 5.73 -0.03
N VAL A 266 -10.04 4.76 -0.33
CA VAL A 266 -10.37 3.62 -1.18
C VAL A 266 -9.92 2.31 -0.58
N PHE A 267 -10.74 1.30 -0.85
CA PHE A 267 -10.47 -0.09 -0.58
C PHE A 267 -9.45 -0.68 -1.54
N ASN A 268 -8.66 -1.61 -1.01
CA ASN A 268 -7.79 -2.46 -1.81
C ASN A 268 -8.62 -3.48 -2.62
N PRO A 269 -8.61 -3.44 -3.97
CA PRO A 269 -9.44 -4.31 -4.79
C PRO A 269 -9.16 -5.81 -4.58
N VAL A 270 -7.88 -6.19 -4.41
CA VAL A 270 -7.51 -7.59 -4.22
C VAL A 270 -7.97 -8.12 -2.88
N SER A 271 -7.86 -7.33 -1.81
CA SER A 271 -8.35 -7.75 -0.50
C SER A 271 -9.86 -7.90 -0.48
N VAL A 272 -10.60 -6.95 -1.06
CA VAL A 272 -12.07 -7.02 -1.17
C VAL A 272 -12.52 -8.23 -1.99
N MET A 273 -11.92 -8.47 -3.17
CA MET A 273 -12.29 -9.64 -3.98
C MET A 273 -12.00 -10.95 -3.27
N ASN A 274 -10.83 -11.10 -2.61
CA ASN A 274 -10.52 -12.32 -1.87
C ASN A 274 -11.43 -12.51 -0.66
N PHE A 275 -11.80 -11.43 0.03
CA PHE A 275 -12.77 -11.47 1.11
C PHE A 275 -14.14 -11.93 0.61
N PHE A 276 -14.63 -11.42 -0.51
CA PHE A 276 -15.92 -11.86 -1.05
C PHE A 276 -15.91 -13.31 -1.55
N ASP A 277 -14.78 -13.79 -2.07
CA ASP A 277 -14.61 -15.17 -2.53
C ASP A 277 -14.57 -16.16 -1.35
N LYS A 278 -13.63 -15.94 -0.42
CA LYS A 278 -13.36 -16.84 0.71
C LYS A 278 -14.30 -16.60 1.89
N ARG A 279 -14.91 -15.42 1.97
CA ARG A 279 -15.82 -14.95 3.03
C ARG A 279 -15.16 -14.95 4.41
N VAL A 280 -13.85 -14.75 4.49
CA VAL A 280 -13.07 -14.77 5.73
C VAL A 280 -12.24 -13.50 5.80
N PHE A 281 -12.25 -12.79 6.93
CA PHE A 281 -11.32 -11.69 7.12
C PHE A 281 -9.90 -12.25 7.28
N ALA A 282 -9.00 -11.84 6.38
CA ALA A 282 -7.59 -12.24 6.35
C ALA A 282 -6.72 -11.22 5.61
N ASN A 283 -5.40 -11.42 5.68
CA ASN A 283 -4.38 -10.56 5.08
C ASN A 283 -4.07 -11.00 3.63
N TYR A 284 -4.92 -10.59 2.70
CA TYR A 284 -4.90 -11.02 1.30
C TYR A 284 -3.91 -10.29 0.40
N TRP A 285 -3.71 -8.99 0.58
CA TRP A 285 -2.77 -8.18 -0.16
C TRP A 285 -1.34 -8.35 0.39
N PHE A 286 -1.18 -8.41 1.71
CA PHE A 286 0.16 -8.58 2.29
C PHE A 286 0.81 -9.92 1.88
N SER A 287 0.03 -11.00 1.79
CA SER A 287 0.52 -12.32 1.38
C SER A 287 1.00 -12.39 -0.09
N THR A 288 0.95 -11.28 -0.83
CA THR A 288 1.22 -11.26 -2.28
C THR A 288 2.65 -10.95 -2.66
N GLY A 289 3.52 -10.75 -1.66
CA GLY A 289 4.95 -10.60 -1.84
C GLY A 289 5.46 -9.31 -1.22
N THR A 290 5.66 -9.32 0.10
CA THR A 290 6.46 -8.33 0.81
C THR A 290 7.90 -8.42 0.31
N PRO A 291 8.50 -7.32 -0.19
CA PRO A 291 9.90 -7.36 -0.60
C PRO A 291 10.80 -7.69 0.61
N THR A 292 11.67 -8.69 0.47
CA THR A 292 12.71 -9.03 1.47
C THR A 292 13.52 -7.80 1.87
N MET A 293 13.83 -6.93 0.90
CA MET A 293 14.51 -5.65 1.13
C MET A 293 13.84 -4.78 2.20
N LEU A 294 12.51 -4.76 2.28
CA LEU A 294 11.83 -3.93 3.28
C LEU A 294 12.14 -4.42 4.70
N MET A 295 12.16 -5.75 4.86
CA MET A 295 12.52 -6.40 6.11
C MET A 295 13.99 -6.16 6.45
N ASP A 296 14.88 -6.20 5.45
CA ASP A 296 16.30 -5.89 5.63
C ASP A 296 16.52 -4.43 6.09
N ILE A 297 15.80 -3.47 5.50
CA ILE A 297 15.91 -2.05 5.92
C ILE A 297 15.43 -1.86 7.36
N ILE A 298 14.31 -2.49 7.74
CA ILE A 298 13.80 -2.47 9.12
C ILE A 298 14.88 -3.00 10.08
N LYS A 299 15.52 -4.11 9.73
CA LYS A 299 16.57 -4.75 10.50
C LYS A 299 17.80 -3.85 10.66
N THR A 300 18.30 -3.28 9.56
CA THR A 300 19.50 -2.43 9.58
C THR A 300 19.26 -1.13 10.35
N ARG A 301 18.07 -0.52 10.21
CA ARG A 301 17.75 0.78 10.81
C ARG A 301 17.16 0.69 12.23
N LYS A 302 16.91 -0.53 12.75
CA LYS A 302 16.27 -0.77 14.06
C LYS A 302 14.95 0.01 14.25
N LEU A 303 14.19 0.17 13.17
CA LEU A 303 12.94 0.92 13.19
C LEU A 303 11.88 0.14 13.95
N THR A 304 11.00 0.85 14.64
CA THR A 304 9.87 0.27 15.36
C THR A 304 8.55 0.59 14.68
N ALA A 305 7.50 -0.20 14.92
CA ALA A 305 6.15 0.13 14.41
C ALA A 305 5.64 1.49 14.94
N PHE A 306 6.16 1.91 16.10
CA PHE A 306 5.92 3.24 16.66
C PHE A 306 6.55 4.36 15.83
N ASP A 307 7.76 4.16 15.30
CA ASP A 307 8.41 5.17 14.43
C ASP A 307 7.70 5.32 13.06
N ILE A 308 6.81 4.40 12.72
CA ILE A 308 6.20 4.25 11.39
C ILE A 308 4.75 4.77 11.37
N ASP A 309 3.98 4.48 12.43
CA ASP A 309 2.58 4.91 12.56
C ASP A 309 2.52 6.38 12.99
N ASN A 310 1.82 7.22 12.22
CA ASN A 310 1.78 8.69 12.35
C ASN A 310 3.14 9.38 12.12
N SER A 311 3.90 8.88 11.15
CA SER A 311 5.14 9.53 10.72
C SER A 311 4.84 10.74 9.84
N TYR A 312 5.63 11.81 9.99
CA TYR A 312 5.51 13.02 9.17
C TYR A 312 6.40 12.93 7.94
N SER A 313 5.95 13.49 6.82
CA SER A 313 6.72 13.62 5.58
C SER A 313 6.32 14.89 4.84
N SER A 314 7.12 15.35 3.87
CA SER A 314 6.67 16.37 2.91
C SER A 314 6.34 15.72 1.57
N SER A 315 5.49 16.37 0.77
CA SER A 315 5.19 15.91 -0.59
C SER A 315 6.46 15.78 -1.44
N GLU A 316 7.42 16.71 -1.32
CA GLU A 316 8.67 16.65 -2.08
C GLU A 316 9.56 15.47 -1.67
N ILE A 317 9.46 15.01 -0.43
CA ILE A 317 10.19 13.83 0.05
C ILE A 317 9.57 12.53 -0.48
N LEU A 318 8.25 12.48 -0.66
CA LEU A 318 7.59 11.34 -1.32
C LEU A 318 7.98 11.21 -2.80
N ASP A 319 8.32 12.35 -3.43
CA ASP A 319 8.77 12.43 -4.81
C ASP A 319 10.27 12.15 -4.99
N ARG A 320 11.08 12.40 -3.95
CA ARG A 320 12.53 12.10 -3.97
C ARG A 320 12.81 10.68 -3.51
N TYR A 321 13.07 9.82 -4.48
CA TYR A 321 13.54 8.49 -4.22
C TYR A 321 14.91 8.26 -4.88
N ASP A 322 15.96 8.27 -4.06
CA ASP A 322 17.32 7.92 -4.46
C ASP A 322 17.60 6.47 -4.05
N PHE A 323 18.01 5.63 -5.00
CA PHE A 323 18.35 4.23 -4.75
C PHE A 323 19.54 4.07 -3.80
N GLU A 324 20.46 5.05 -3.76
CA GLU A 324 21.61 5.04 -2.85
C GLU A 324 21.25 5.56 -1.45
N LYS A 325 20.19 6.38 -1.35
CA LYS A 325 19.71 7.00 -0.10
C LYS A 325 18.19 6.91 0.03
N ILE A 326 17.71 5.68 0.18
CA ILE A 326 16.28 5.39 0.30
C ILE A 326 15.66 6.12 1.51
N ASN A 327 14.71 7.02 1.24
CA ASN A 327 13.79 7.50 2.28
C ASN A 327 12.80 6.38 2.62
N PHE A 328 12.77 5.98 3.89
CA PHE A 328 11.98 4.82 4.32
C PHE A 328 10.47 5.08 4.28
N ASN A 329 10.04 6.29 4.61
CA ASN A 329 8.62 6.66 4.56
C ASN A 329 8.11 6.67 3.12
N SER A 330 8.92 7.19 2.19
CA SER A 330 8.62 7.16 0.75
C SER A 330 8.53 5.71 0.23
N LEU A 331 9.41 4.81 0.68
CA LEU A 331 9.36 3.39 0.31
C LEU A 331 8.08 2.74 0.81
N LEU A 332 7.75 2.91 2.09
CA LEU A 332 6.56 2.34 2.69
C LEU A 332 5.28 2.86 2.03
N PHE A 333 5.23 4.15 1.69
CA PHE A 333 4.12 4.76 0.98
C PHE A 333 3.96 4.18 -0.44
N GLN A 334 5.02 4.20 -1.24
CA GLN A 334 4.99 3.72 -2.64
C GLN A 334 4.66 2.23 -2.72
N THR A 335 5.14 1.43 -1.77
CA THR A 335 4.86 0.00 -1.72
C THR A 335 3.49 -0.33 -1.13
N GLY A 336 2.82 0.62 -0.46
CA GLY A 336 1.45 0.47 0.07
C GLY A 336 1.34 0.03 1.53
N TYR A 337 2.43 0.10 2.30
CA TYR A 337 2.39 -0.11 3.75
C TYR A 337 1.97 1.15 4.51
N LEU A 338 2.27 2.33 3.97
CA LEU A 338 1.79 3.60 4.48
C LEU A 338 0.89 4.29 3.46
N THR A 339 0.06 5.19 3.96
CA THR A 339 -0.83 6.04 3.18
C THR A 339 -0.95 7.40 3.82
N ILE A 340 -1.39 8.42 3.07
CA ILE A 340 -1.60 9.76 3.61
C ILE A 340 -2.85 9.71 4.51
N LYS A 341 -2.69 9.92 5.81
CA LYS A 341 -3.77 10.04 6.78
C LYS A 341 -4.34 11.43 6.82
N GLU A 342 -3.50 12.44 6.82
CA GLU A 342 -3.94 13.83 6.89
C GLU A 342 -2.97 14.71 6.09
N LEU A 343 -3.52 15.79 5.54
CA LEU A 343 -2.76 16.90 4.98
C LEU A 343 -2.75 18.02 6.01
N ASP A 344 -1.60 18.30 6.60
CA ASP A 344 -1.41 19.52 7.37
C ASP A 344 -1.15 20.68 6.40
N ILE A 345 -2.23 21.33 5.99
CA ILE A 345 -2.20 22.48 5.08
C ILE A 345 -1.41 23.65 5.69
N THR A 346 -1.33 23.75 7.01
CA THR A 346 -0.64 24.88 7.66
C THR A 346 0.88 24.79 7.55
N ASN A 347 1.42 23.56 7.57
CA ASN A 347 2.87 23.32 7.48
C ASN A 347 3.30 22.69 6.15
N GLY A 348 2.35 22.31 5.28
CA GLY A 348 2.63 21.58 4.04
C GLY A 348 3.08 20.13 4.29
N GLU A 349 2.78 19.59 5.48
CA GLU A 349 3.21 18.26 5.89
C GLU A 349 2.13 17.20 5.64
N LEU A 350 2.58 15.99 5.32
CA LEU A 350 1.77 14.80 5.14
C LEU A 350 1.95 13.91 6.37
N VAL A 351 0.84 13.61 7.04
CA VAL A 351 0.83 12.60 8.09
C VAL A 351 0.63 11.25 7.42
N LEU A 352 1.57 10.33 7.62
CA LEU A 352 1.53 8.97 7.08
C LEU A 352 1.21 7.95 8.17
N GLY A 353 0.43 6.94 7.81
CA GLY A 353 0.09 5.85 8.73
C GLY A 353 -0.36 4.59 7.99
N TYR A 354 -0.55 3.50 8.73
CA TYR A 354 -1.07 2.26 8.12
C TYR A 354 -2.47 2.49 7.55
N PRO A 355 -2.79 2.05 6.33
CA PRO A 355 -4.10 2.26 5.72
C PRO A 355 -5.20 1.61 6.56
N ASN A 356 -5.00 0.35 6.96
CA ASN A 356 -5.98 -0.46 7.66
C ASN A 356 -5.34 -1.54 8.55
N ARG A 357 -6.23 -2.32 9.18
CA ARG A 357 -5.87 -3.43 10.06
C ARG A 357 -5.05 -4.50 9.36
N GLU A 358 -5.37 -4.86 8.12
CA GLU A 358 -4.63 -5.90 7.36
C GLU A 358 -3.14 -5.55 7.31
N ILE A 359 -2.82 -4.32 6.91
CA ILE A 359 -1.44 -3.87 6.79
C ILE A 359 -0.80 -3.71 8.17
N ALA A 360 -1.47 -3.04 9.11
CA ALA A 360 -0.92 -2.81 10.45
C ALA A 360 -0.56 -4.13 11.15
N GLN A 361 -1.46 -5.12 11.11
CA GLN A 361 -1.22 -6.43 11.72
C GLN A 361 -0.11 -7.20 11.02
N SER A 362 -0.16 -7.28 9.68
CA SER A 362 0.81 -8.08 8.94
C SER A 362 2.22 -7.50 9.05
N PHE A 363 2.35 -6.19 8.90
CA PHE A 363 3.63 -5.52 9.00
C PHE A 363 4.20 -5.64 10.42
N SER A 364 3.39 -5.39 11.45
CA SER A 364 3.80 -5.53 12.85
C SER A 364 4.22 -6.97 13.19
N PHE A 365 3.47 -7.97 12.70
CA PHE A 365 3.79 -9.37 12.94
C PHE A 365 5.14 -9.75 12.30
N ASN A 366 5.41 -9.27 11.08
CA ASN A 366 6.69 -9.51 10.42
C ASN A 366 7.85 -8.81 11.16
N MET A 367 7.65 -7.61 11.69
CA MET A 367 8.67 -6.97 12.54
C MET A 367 8.96 -7.81 13.79
N LEU A 368 7.92 -8.31 14.46
CA LEU A 368 8.08 -9.15 15.65
C LEU A 368 8.79 -10.48 15.33
N SER A 369 8.46 -11.12 14.21
CA SER A 369 9.09 -12.39 13.82
C SER A 369 10.59 -12.28 13.58
N GLU A 370 11.04 -11.13 13.05
CA GLU A 370 12.47 -10.83 12.91
C GLU A 370 13.13 -10.63 14.29
N CYS A 371 12.41 -10.04 15.25
CA CYS A 371 12.89 -9.93 16.62
C CYS A 371 12.99 -11.28 17.33
N THR A 372 12.14 -12.27 17.03
CA THR A 372 12.11 -13.57 17.73
C THR A 372 12.87 -14.72 17.03
N ILE A 373 13.80 -14.41 16.10
CA ILE A 373 14.55 -15.40 15.27
C ILE A 373 13.64 -16.49 14.65
N GLY A 374 12.49 -16.11 14.09
CA GLY A 374 11.70 -17.03 13.28
C GLY A 374 10.96 -18.17 14.01
N LYS A 375 10.80 -18.11 15.34
CA LYS A 375 9.91 -19.01 16.12
C LYS A 375 8.42 -18.69 15.91
N LEU A 376 7.96 -18.70 14.66
CA LEU A 376 6.66 -18.19 14.24
C LEU A 376 5.46 -18.88 14.91
N ASP A 377 5.49 -20.21 15.06
CA ASP A 377 4.39 -20.97 15.64
C ASP A 377 4.26 -20.75 17.15
N GLU A 378 5.39 -20.68 17.86
CA GLU A 378 5.43 -20.37 19.30
C GLU A 378 4.93 -18.93 19.55
N THR A 379 5.42 -17.97 18.77
CA THR A 379 5.00 -16.56 18.84
C THR A 379 3.51 -16.40 18.53
N SER A 380 2.97 -17.12 17.54
CA SER A 380 1.55 -17.04 17.17
C SER A 380 0.62 -17.57 18.27
N ASN A 381 0.96 -18.73 18.86
CA ASN A 381 0.20 -19.29 19.98
C ASN A 381 0.22 -18.37 21.20
N LEU A 382 1.38 -17.76 21.48
CA LEU A 382 1.53 -16.83 22.60
C LEU A 382 0.71 -15.54 22.39
N LEU A 383 0.73 -14.97 21.18
CA LEU A 383 -0.10 -13.82 20.83
C LEU A 383 -1.60 -14.11 21.00
N GLN A 384 -2.06 -15.33 20.69
CA GLN A 384 -3.45 -15.71 20.93
C GLN A 384 -3.78 -15.73 22.43
N LYS A 385 -2.88 -16.25 23.26
CA LYS A 385 -3.04 -16.25 24.72
C LYS A 385 -3.08 -14.82 25.28
N ILE A 386 -2.16 -13.95 24.85
CA ILE A 386 -2.15 -12.51 25.19
C ILE A 386 -3.49 -11.86 24.78
N LYS A 387 -4.02 -12.19 23.60
CA LYS A 387 -5.32 -11.65 23.14
C LYS A 387 -6.46 -12.08 24.05
N GLN A 388 -6.51 -13.36 24.41
CA GLN A 388 -7.58 -13.93 25.22
C GLN A 388 -7.55 -13.36 26.63
N SER A 389 -6.39 -13.30 27.28
CA SER A 389 -6.25 -12.72 28.62
C SER A 389 -6.63 -11.24 28.64
N PHE A 390 -6.19 -10.45 27.65
CA PHE A 390 -6.58 -9.04 27.55
C PHE A 390 -8.09 -8.83 27.34
N ASN A 391 -8.75 -9.63 26.49
CA ASN A 391 -10.20 -9.53 26.27
C ASN A 391 -11.02 -9.94 27.50
N ASN A 392 -10.50 -10.87 28.29
CA ASN A 392 -11.13 -11.33 29.52
C ASN A 392 -10.81 -10.43 30.73
N ASN A 393 -10.09 -9.32 30.52
CA ASN A 393 -9.57 -8.44 31.57
C ASN A 393 -8.69 -9.19 32.61
N ASN A 394 -8.09 -10.32 32.23
CA ASN A 394 -7.13 -11.04 33.07
C ASN A 394 -5.73 -10.46 32.83
N ILE A 395 -5.42 -9.36 33.53
CA ILE A 395 -4.18 -8.62 33.32
C ILE A 395 -2.96 -9.39 33.83
N ASP A 396 -3.11 -10.22 34.85
CA ASP A 396 -2.02 -11.04 35.39
C ASP A 396 -1.50 -12.02 34.31
N GLU A 397 -2.39 -12.79 33.68
CA GLU A 397 -2.03 -13.67 32.56
C GLU A 397 -1.54 -12.88 31.35
N PHE A 398 -2.09 -11.69 31.09
CA PHE A 398 -1.63 -10.83 30.00
C PHE A 398 -0.16 -10.41 30.20
N ILE A 399 0.22 -9.97 31.39
CA ILE A 399 1.61 -9.60 31.72
C ILE A 399 2.52 -10.82 31.69
N GLU A 400 2.06 -11.97 32.20
CA GLU A 400 2.83 -13.23 32.14
C GLU A 400 3.16 -13.61 30.69
N TYR A 401 2.16 -13.64 29.81
CA TYR A 401 2.37 -13.99 28.41
C TYR A 401 3.19 -12.94 27.64
N LEU A 402 3.08 -11.65 28.00
CA LEU A 402 3.98 -10.62 27.48
C LEU A 402 5.44 -10.87 27.88
N ASN A 403 5.69 -11.21 29.15
CA ASN A 403 7.04 -11.51 29.62
C ASN A 403 7.63 -12.74 28.91
N ILE A 404 6.84 -13.80 28.73
CA ILE A 404 7.27 -14.97 27.95
C ILE A 404 7.63 -14.56 26.51
N LEU A 405 6.90 -13.60 25.93
CA LEU A 405 7.19 -13.11 24.58
C LEU A 405 8.51 -12.33 24.56
N PHE A 406 8.75 -11.49 25.56
CA PHE A 406 9.95 -10.67 25.65
C PHE A 406 11.21 -11.50 25.88
N GLU A 407 11.13 -12.57 26.68
CA GLU A 407 12.22 -13.54 26.89
C GLU A 407 12.61 -14.29 25.60
N ASN A 408 11.69 -14.42 24.64
CA ASN A 408 11.99 -15.01 23.33
C ASN A 408 12.76 -14.07 22.39
N ILE A 409 13.00 -12.81 22.79
CA ILE A 409 13.77 -11.85 21.99
C ILE A 409 15.26 -11.95 22.36
N PRO A 410 16.15 -12.22 21.39
CA PRO A 410 17.58 -12.34 21.65
C PRO A 410 18.17 -11.08 22.28
N TYR A 411 19.04 -11.28 23.27
CA TYR A 411 19.63 -10.19 24.04
C TYR A 411 20.38 -9.15 23.17
N LEU A 412 20.89 -9.57 21.99
CA LEU A 412 21.63 -8.73 21.03
C LEU A 412 20.77 -7.65 20.37
N ILE A 413 19.44 -7.81 20.39
CA ILE A 413 18.47 -6.90 19.75
C ILE A 413 17.85 -5.94 20.78
N VAL A 414 17.94 -6.26 22.08
CA VAL A 414 17.30 -5.49 23.16
C VAL A 414 18.08 -4.23 23.50
N ASP A 415 17.44 -3.07 23.32
CA ASP A 415 17.89 -1.79 23.86
C ASP A 415 17.33 -1.60 25.29
N LYS A 416 18.11 -0.94 26.15
CA LYS A 416 17.74 -0.68 27.56
C LYS A 416 16.95 0.63 27.74
N SER A 417 16.53 1.25 26.65
CA SER A 417 15.76 2.49 26.69
C SER A 417 14.27 2.24 26.96
N GLU A 418 13.62 3.22 27.59
CA GLU A 418 12.16 3.23 27.82
C GLU A 418 11.40 3.14 26.50
N LYS A 419 11.90 3.86 25.50
CA LYS A 419 11.39 3.83 24.12
C LYS A 419 11.34 2.41 23.54
N TYR A 420 12.32 1.55 23.84
CA TYR A 420 12.33 0.18 23.34
C TYR A 420 11.14 -0.63 23.84
N PHE A 421 10.91 -0.64 25.16
CA PHE A 421 9.81 -1.40 25.76
C PHE A 421 8.44 -0.83 25.37
N HIS A 422 8.32 0.49 25.24
CA HIS A 422 7.09 1.13 24.74
C HIS A 422 6.78 0.66 23.32
N SER A 423 7.80 0.65 22.47
CA SER A 423 7.68 0.23 21.07
C SER A 423 7.30 -1.24 20.95
N LEU A 424 7.87 -2.10 21.79
CA LEU A 424 7.56 -3.53 21.81
C LEU A 424 6.14 -3.80 22.31
N PHE A 425 5.71 -3.12 23.37
CA PHE A 425 4.32 -3.19 23.82
C PHE A 425 3.36 -2.71 22.73
N PHE A 426 3.65 -1.56 22.12
CA PHE A 426 2.86 -1.00 21.02
C PHE A 426 2.71 -1.98 19.86
N LEU A 427 3.82 -2.60 19.46
CA LEU A 427 3.88 -3.62 18.41
C LEU A 427 2.93 -4.78 18.72
N VAL A 428 3.02 -5.34 19.95
CA VAL A 428 2.15 -6.44 20.37
C VAL A 428 0.68 -6.02 20.28
N ILE A 429 0.31 -4.88 20.87
CA ILE A 429 -1.10 -4.42 20.86
C ILE A 429 -1.63 -4.19 19.43
N LYS A 430 -0.81 -3.64 18.52
CA LYS A 430 -1.17 -3.50 17.10
C LYS A 430 -1.37 -4.85 16.41
N ILE A 431 -0.51 -5.85 16.66
CA ILE A 431 -0.68 -7.21 16.10
C ILE A 431 -2.02 -7.81 16.53
N LEU A 432 -2.39 -7.65 17.81
CA LEU A 432 -3.66 -8.16 18.34
C LEU A 432 -4.89 -7.47 17.69
N GLY A 433 -4.67 -6.31 17.07
CA GLY A 433 -5.66 -5.53 16.34
C GLY A 433 -6.52 -4.63 17.23
N TYR A 434 -5.98 -4.21 18.39
CA TYR A 434 -6.61 -3.19 19.21
C TYR A 434 -6.26 -1.80 18.70
N ASN A 435 -7.13 -0.82 18.97
CA ASN A 435 -6.80 0.57 18.74
C ASN A 435 -5.91 1.06 19.90
N ILE A 436 -4.66 1.35 19.59
CA ILE A 436 -3.69 1.93 20.52
C ILE A 436 -3.25 3.30 20.01
N GLU A 437 -3.41 4.29 20.87
CA GLU A 437 -2.88 5.64 20.70
C GLU A 437 -1.64 5.74 21.59
N ALA A 438 -0.48 6.07 21.03
CA ALA A 438 0.76 6.25 21.78
C ALA A 438 1.15 7.73 21.82
N GLU A 439 1.84 8.14 22.89
CA GLU A 439 2.29 9.52 23.11
C GLU A 439 1.16 10.55 22.93
N VAL A 440 -0.01 10.29 23.53
CA VAL A 440 -1.19 11.17 23.40
C VAL A 440 -0.90 12.52 24.03
N LEU A 441 -0.64 13.51 23.18
CA LEU A 441 -0.40 14.88 23.59
C LEU A 441 -1.68 15.54 24.09
N SER A 442 -1.54 16.32 25.14
CA SER A 442 -2.55 17.23 25.68
C SER A 442 -1.89 18.56 26.01
N ILE A 443 -2.69 19.61 26.23
CA ILE A 443 -2.22 20.97 26.52
C ILE A 443 -1.18 21.01 27.65
N LYS A 444 -1.21 20.05 28.59
CA LYS A 444 -0.35 20.06 29.78
C LYS A 444 0.60 18.88 29.89
N ASN A 445 0.34 17.77 29.22
CA ASN A 445 1.02 16.48 29.48
C ASN A 445 0.97 15.53 28.28
N ARG A 446 1.69 14.42 28.37
CA ARG A 446 1.71 13.31 27.41
C ARG A 446 1.34 12.01 28.12
N ILE A 447 0.37 11.28 27.58
CA ILE A 447 0.04 9.91 28.02
C ILE A 447 0.88 8.95 27.20
N ASP A 448 1.51 7.95 27.82
CA ASP A 448 2.37 7.03 27.06
C ASP A 448 1.56 6.14 26.11
N ALA A 449 0.48 5.52 26.59
CA ALA A 449 -0.40 4.74 25.72
C ALA A 449 -1.86 4.73 26.20
N VAL A 450 -2.78 4.68 25.24
CA VAL A 450 -4.20 4.46 25.47
C VAL A 450 -4.68 3.32 24.57
N VAL A 451 -5.13 2.22 25.18
CA VAL A 451 -5.65 1.06 24.45
C VAL A 451 -7.16 1.00 24.58
N LYS A 452 -7.85 1.13 23.45
CA LYS A 452 -9.31 1.09 23.35
C LYS A 452 -9.77 -0.28 22.89
N SER A 453 -10.45 -1.01 23.77
CA SER A 453 -11.13 -2.27 23.43
C SER A 453 -12.64 -2.02 23.23
N LYS A 454 -13.40 -3.06 22.87
CA LYS A 454 -14.86 -2.95 22.76
C LYS A 454 -15.51 -2.57 24.09
N ASN A 455 -14.94 -3.01 25.21
CA ASN A 455 -15.57 -2.98 26.52
C ASN A 455 -14.80 -2.16 27.55
N ASN A 456 -13.62 -1.62 27.23
CA ASN A 456 -12.78 -0.92 28.19
C ASN A 456 -11.82 0.07 27.50
N ILE A 457 -11.43 1.13 28.21
CA ILE A 457 -10.36 2.06 27.83
C ILE A 457 -9.25 1.92 28.87
N TYR A 458 -8.09 1.44 28.44
CA TYR A 458 -6.91 1.35 29.28
C TYR A 458 -6.06 2.60 29.10
N ILE A 459 -5.79 3.32 30.18
CA ILE A 459 -4.83 4.42 30.22
C ILE A 459 -3.56 3.88 30.86
N ILE A 460 -2.49 3.86 30.08
CA ILE A 460 -1.27 3.16 30.42
C ILE A 460 -0.14 4.18 30.56
N GLU A 461 0.60 4.04 31.64
CA GLU A 461 1.83 4.78 31.90
C GLU A 461 2.92 3.78 32.23
N PHE A 462 4.08 3.98 31.62
CA PHE A 462 5.21 3.08 31.79
C PHE A 462 6.28 3.75 32.65
N LYS A 463 7.10 2.92 33.30
CA LYS A 463 8.31 3.33 34.00
C LYS A 463 9.42 2.31 33.76
N ILE A 464 10.67 2.77 33.86
CA ILE A 464 11.86 1.92 33.88
C ILE A 464 12.50 1.96 35.26
N ASN A 465 12.83 0.79 35.81
CA ASN A 465 13.57 0.61 37.07
C ASN A 465 13.01 1.48 38.22
N GLN A 466 11.70 1.66 38.28
CA GLN A 466 10.99 2.40 39.32
C GLN A 466 9.88 1.52 39.94
N SER A 467 8.60 1.89 39.77
CA SER A 467 7.47 1.09 40.24
C SER A 467 6.19 1.45 39.48
N ALA A 468 5.29 0.48 39.36
CA ALA A 468 3.97 0.67 38.77
C ALA A 468 3.10 1.63 39.59
N LYS A 469 3.33 1.72 40.91
CA LYS A 469 2.66 2.69 41.77
C LYS A 469 2.94 4.13 41.33
N LYS A 470 4.19 4.47 41.02
CA LYS A 470 4.55 5.81 40.51
C LYS A 470 3.88 6.12 39.18
N ALA A 471 3.75 5.11 38.31
CA ALA A 471 3.02 5.26 37.05
C ALA A 471 1.54 5.59 37.29
N ILE A 472 0.87 4.86 38.20
CA ILE A 472 -0.53 5.14 38.59
C ILE A 472 -0.68 6.52 39.26
N GLU A 473 0.25 6.91 40.14
CA GLU A 473 0.27 8.24 40.76
C GLU A 473 0.32 9.34 39.69
N GLN A 474 1.21 9.20 38.70
CA GLN A 474 1.29 10.13 37.58
C GLN A 474 -0.02 10.21 36.78
N ILE A 475 -0.64 9.07 36.44
CA ILE A 475 -1.92 9.04 35.72
C ILE A 475 -3.00 9.84 36.48
N LYS A 476 -3.07 9.65 37.80
CA LYS A 476 -4.05 10.33 38.67
C LYS A 476 -3.77 11.81 38.84
N GLU A 477 -2.53 12.18 39.13
CA GLU A 477 -2.10 13.58 39.31
C GLU A 477 -2.34 14.41 38.06
N LYS A 478 -2.01 13.85 36.89
CA LYS A 478 -2.19 14.49 35.61
C LYS A 478 -3.61 14.39 35.05
N LYS A 479 -4.49 13.64 35.73
CA LYS A 479 -5.91 13.45 35.41
C LYS A 479 -6.16 12.99 33.97
N TYR A 480 -5.35 12.04 33.48
CA TYR A 480 -5.43 11.57 32.09
C TYR A 480 -6.78 11.00 31.70
N ALA A 481 -7.52 10.42 32.65
CA ALA A 481 -8.86 9.89 32.43
C ALA A 481 -9.90 10.94 31.99
N LEU A 482 -9.70 12.22 32.31
CA LEU A 482 -10.67 13.29 31.98
C LEU A 482 -10.94 13.41 30.48
N LYS A 483 -9.96 13.12 29.61
CA LYS A 483 -10.13 13.20 28.16
C LYS A 483 -11.13 12.17 27.61
N TYR A 484 -11.44 11.13 28.40
CA TYR A 484 -12.22 9.98 27.96
C TYR A 484 -13.54 9.80 28.74
N THR A 485 -13.92 10.75 29.60
CA THR A 485 -15.12 10.64 30.45
C THR A 485 -16.44 10.65 29.69
N ASP A 486 -16.46 11.17 28.46
CA ASP A 486 -17.63 11.16 27.59
C ASP A 486 -17.84 9.82 26.89
N ASP A 487 -16.88 8.90 27.02
CA ASP A 487 -17.01 7.52 26.53
C ASP A 487 -17.79 6.66 27.54
N LYS A 488 -18.68 5.81 27.04
CA LYS A 488 -19.52 4.95 27.88
C LYS A 488 -18.80 3.72 28.41
N ARG A 489 -17.61 3.40 27.88
CA ARG A 489 -16.80 2.27 28.34
C ARG A 489 -16.17 2.60 29.71
N PRO A 490 -15.97 1.61 30.58
CA PRO A 490 -15.13 1.78 31.76
C PRO A 490 -13.74 2.27 31.36
N ILE A 491 -13.10 3.01 32.28
CA ILE A 491 -11.72 3.46 32.16
C ILE A 491 -10.93 2.72 33.23
N THR A 492 -9.88 2.01 32.82
CA THR A 492 -8.96 1.29 33.70
C THR A 492 -7.58 1.92 33.61
N LEU A 493 -6.96 2.18 34.75
CA LEU A 493 -5.60 2.72 34.81
C LEU A 493 -4.63 1.56 34.98
N LEU A 494 -3.58 1.53 34.15
CA LEU A 494 -2.58 0.47 34.18
C LEU A 494 -1.18 1.09 34.26
N GLY A 495 -0.53 0.95 35.42
CA GLY A 495 0.87 1.29 35.59
C GLY A 495 1.73 0.06 35.31
N ILE A 496 2.78 0.20 34.50
CA ILE A 496 3.70 -0.89 34.15
C ILE A 496 5.13 -0.43 34.42
N ASN A 497 5.90 -1.24 35.14
CA ASN A 497 7.34 -1.04 35.31
C ASN A 497 8.13 -2.11 34.57
N PHE A 498 9.13 -1.66 33.80
CA PHE A 498 10.09 -2.54 33.15
C PHE A 498 11.40 -2.56 33.93
N ASP A 499 11.95 -3.76 34.08
CA ASP A 499 13.29 -3.99 34.61
C ASP A 499 14.27 -4.13 33.43
N THR A 500 15.25 -3.23 33.32
CA THR A 500 16.22 -3.24 32.20
C THR A 500 17.29 -4.33 32.30
N GLU A 501 17.46 -4.95 33.47
CA GLU A 501 18.37 -6.08 33.65
C GLU A 501 17.68 -7.39 33.27
N LYS A 502 16.45 -7.59 33.76
CA LYS A 502 15.61 -8.75 33.41
C LYS A 502 14.96 -8.63 32.03
N LYS A 503 14.89 -7.42 31.47
CA LYS A 503 14.28 -7.10 30.18
C LYS A 503 12.80 -7.52 30.08
N THR A 504 12.11 -7.46 31.20
CA THR A 504 10.72 -7.89 31.37
C THR A 504 9.95 -6.89 32.24
N ILE A 505 8.64 -7.06 32.31
CA ILE A 505 7.77 -6.36 33.25
C ILE A 505 7.90 -7.05 34.60
N ASP A 506 8.39 -6.36 35.61
CA ASP A 506 8.59 -6.93 36.96
C ASP A 506 7.60 -6.41 38.00
N ASP A 507 6.91 -5.30 37.72
CA ASP A 507 5.87 -4.72 38.57
C ASP A 507 4.76 -4.08 37.70
N TYR A 508 3.50 -4.29 38.07
CA TYR A 508 2.33 -3.70 37.43
C TYR A 508 1.23 -3.43 38.45
N LEU A 509 0.40 -2.41 38.19
CA LEU A 509 -0.70 -2.03 39.07
C LEU A 509 -1.90 -1.60 38.25
N LEU A 510 -3.06 -2.17 38.58
CA LEU A 510 -4.34 -1.88 37.95
C LEU A 510 -5.27 -1.16 38.94
N VAL A 511 -5.92 -0.09 38.49
CA VAL A 511 -6.87 0.72 39.28
C VAL A 511 -8.15 1.02 38.50
#